data_AF-A0A800JML1-F1
#
_entry.id   AF-A0A800JML1-F1
#
_cell.length_a   1.000
_cell.length_b   1.000
_cell.length_c   1.000
_cell.angle_alpha   90.00
_cell.angle_beta   90.00
_cell.angle_gamma   90.00
#
_symmetry.space_group_name_H-M   'P 1'
#
loop_
_entity.id
_entity.type
_entity.pdbx_description
1 polymer ?
#
loop_
_entity_poly.entity_id
_entity_poly.type
_entity_poly.pdbx_seq_one_letter_code
_entity_poly.pdbx_strand_id
1 'polypeptide(L)'
;MVPCYVEGLGCQFSQFAVQSSVEIDTSISKKQLSAVWSWPQLRLSSKIAEPILVTLSETIQMRLRSQILLVTFAVLPCAGFAQQLPPVPVPPENPITEQKRVLGKVLFWEEQLSSDNTMACGTCHINSHAGSDPRPGQNPGPDALFGTDDDTVGSPGVVRSDGNNKYLPDANFGLQPQVTGRGAPSVIGSQWAADLFWDGRGLSTFLNPETGAVSIASGGALESQAAGPPLGNGEMAHDNRDWASITAKLQVVEPLRLATNIPPDMAAALSGGVSYPDLFQAAFGDSVITAERIAFSIATYERTLVADQTPYDNTQAGLPGGMSMQQQMGHNFLLNHTVCFNCHVPPLFTDNQFYNIGLRPSDDDLGRSVITGLTEDRGKFKTPTLRNSGLKAGMMHVGWITDIQDAIDFYNAPAFPLVDPVTGHTQFTADQSGIPTSNPNVFANYQDIDMPAQFQPNVVEFLTNGLTDPRVANETFPFDRPTLNSEAQPVNPLIYGGGAAGTGGVEPTIVALSPLVGSNPDFKVGIGGGLGGATAFLILARAPGTPAPGGIPLHLSRTQIITRFVMPLSGSGPGQGYATFQRSMINMSSASIGSSIYAQWFVLDPQANAGVAATEAVQWTIL
;
A
#
# COMPACT_ATOMS: atom_id res chain seq x y z
N MET A 1 1.11 32.41 -48.73
CA MET A 1 0.01 33.01 -49.51
C MET A 1 -1.30 32.45 -48.97
N VAL A 2 -2.20 33.36 -48.62
CA VAL A 2 -3.52 33.21 -47.98
C VAL A 2 -4.54 33.09 -49.15
N PRO A 3 -5.74 32.48 -49.00
CA PRO A 3 -6.85 33.21 -48.36
C PRO A 3 -7.69 32.43 -47.35
N CYS A 4 -8.01 33.16 -46.28
CA CYS A 4 -9.11 32.96 -45.34
C CYS A 4 -10.48 33.01 -46.04
N TYR A 5 -11.47 32.29 -45.49
CA TYR A 5 -12.86 32.74 -45.47
C TYR A 5 -13.52 32.34 -44.15
N VAL A 6 -14.28 33.27 -43.60
CA VAL A 6 -15.06 33.22 -42.35
C VAL A 6 -16.53 33.28 -42.71
N GLU A 7 -17.35 32.43 -42.10
CA GLU A 7 -18.80 32.54 -41.82
C GLU A 7 -19.15 31.21 -41.09
N GLY A 8 -19.76 31.12 -39.90
CA GLY A 8 -20.63 32.03 -39.17
C GLY A 8 -21.98 31.32 -38.92
N LEU A 9 -22.07 30.37 -37.98
CA LEU A 9 -23.34 29.84 -37.48
C LEU A 9 -23.21 29.42 -36.01
N GLY A 10 -23.81 30.22 -35.13
CA GLY A 10 -24.01 29.89 -33.72
C GLY A 10 -25.20 28.95 -33.54
N CYS A 11 -25.03 27.92 -32.72
CA CYS A 11 -26.14 27.11 -32.23
C CYS A 11 -26.84 27.86 -31.09
N GLN A 12 -28.03 28.39 -31.38
CA GLN A 12 -28.98 28.83 -30.36
C GLN A 12 -29.60 27.62 -29.67
N PHE A 13 -29.61 27.64 -28.34
CA PHE A 13 -30.42 26.77 -27.49
C PHE A 13 -31.90 27.12 -27.71
N SER A 14 -32.66 26.24 -28.34
CA SER A 14 -34.13 26.31 -28.34
C SER A 14 -34.68 25.62 -27.08
N GLN A 15 -35.16 26.44 -26.14
CA GLN A 15 -36.02 25.98 -25.04
C GLN A 15 -37.37 25.50 -25.61
N PHE A 16 -37.69 24.22 -25.43
CA PHE A 16 -39.07 23.75 -25.54
C PHE A 16 -39.76 24.01 -24.21
N ALA A 17 -40.52 25.10 -24.14
CA ALA A 17 -41.49 25.34 -23.09
C ALA A 17 -42.79 24.58 -23.44
N VAL A 18 -43.13 23.56 -22.67
CA VAL A 18 -44.48 22.97 -22.68
C VAL A 18 -45.33 23.80 -21.72
N GLN A 19 -46.20 24.64 -22.28
CA GLN A 19 -47.30 25.26 -21.56
C GLN A 19 -48.38 24.19 -21.31
N SER A 20 -48.60 23.82 -20.06
CA SER A 20 -49.88 23.27 -19.62
C SER A 20 -50.45 24.18 -18.54
N SER A 21 -51.37 25.04 -18.95
CA SER A 21 -52.23 25.84 -18.08
C SER A 21 -53.29 24.93 -17.45
N VAL A 22 -53.18 24.69 -16.14
CA VAL A 22 -54.30 24.22 -15.32
C VAL A 22 -54.68 25.39 -14.41
N GLU A 23 -55.81 26.02 -14.73
CA GLU A 23 -56.47 26.99 -13.86
C GLU A 23 -56.97 26.27 -12.60
N ILE A 24 -56.55 26.75 -11.43
CA ILE A 24 -57.12 26.37 -10.15
C ILE A 24 -58.21 27.40 -9.82
N ASP A 25 -59.47 26.98 -9.97
CA ASP A 25 -60.64 27.73 -9.52
C ASP A 25 -60.73 27.68 -7.98
N THR A 26 -60.66 28.85 -7.36
CA THR A 26 -60.91 29.06 -5.93
C THR A 26 -62.31 29.64 -5.72
N SER A 27 -63.27 28.83 -5.27
CA SER A 27 -64.49 29.37 -4.63
C SER A 27 -65.27 28.37 -3.75
N ILE A 28 -65.62 28.83 -2.52
CA ILE A 28 -66.76 28.43 -1.65
C ILE A 28 -66.61 27.12 -0.84
N SER A 29 -66.89 26.99 0.48
CA SER A 29 -67.19 27.89 1.62
C SER A 29 -67.12 27.10 2.95
N LYS A 30 -67.00 27.81 4.09
CA LYS A 30 -67.04 27.29 5.48
C LYS A 30 -68.47 26.99 5.96
N LYS A 31 -68.66 25.88 6.72
CA LYS A 31 -69.60 25.69 7.87
C LYS A 31 -69.39 24.26 8.45
N GLN A 32 -68.77 24.10 9.63
CA GLN A 32 -69.31 24.08 11.01
C GLN A 32 -69.93 22.75 11.50
N LEU A 33 -69.46 22.33 12.70
CA LEU A 33 -70.13 21.61 13.81
C LEU A 33 -70.02 20.06 13.97
N SER A 34 -69.13 19.68 14.91
CA SER A 34 -69.35 18.93 16.17
C SER A 34 -70.03 17.55 16.24
N ALA A 35 -69.27 16.62 16.84
CA ALA A 35 -69.59 15.84 18.05
C ALA A 35 -70.29 14.46 18.00
N VAL A 36 -69.50 13.44 18.40
CA VAL A 36 -69.71 12.39 19.44
C VAL A 36 -70.76 11.27 19.22
N TRP A 37 -70.43 10.11 19.84
CA TRP A 37 -71.23 8.90 20.13
C TRP A 37 -71.22 7.82 19.03
N SER A 38 -71.03 6.53 19.27
CA SER A 38 -70.57 5.69 20.39
C SER A 38 -70.49 4.26 19.85
N TRP A 39 -69.51 3.47 20.29
CA TRP A 39 -69.45 2.01 20.19
C TRP A 39 -70.68 1.36 20.91
N PRO A 40 -71.08 0.08 20.69
CA PRO A 40 -70.16 -1.07 20.67
C PRO A 40 -70.51 -2.32 19.82
N GLN A 41 -69.45 -3.10 19.57
CA GLN A 41 -69.32 -4.57 19.63
C GLN A 41 -70.42 -5.49 19.05
N LEU A 42 -70.01 -6.45 18.20
CA LEU A 42 -69.71 -7.84 18.63
C LEU A 42 -69.28 -8.75 17.46
N ARG A 43 -68.14 -9.42 17.67
CA ARG A 43 -67.85 -10.86 17.49
C ARG A 43 -68.00 -11.58 16.13
N LEU A 44 -66.82 -11.97 15.65
CA LEU A 44 -66.30 -13.34 15.45
C LEU A 44 -66.86 -14.28 14.35
N SER A 45 -65.87 -14.77 13.60
CA SER A 45 -65.74 -16.13 13.05
C SER A 45 -66.52 -16.41 11.77
N SER A 46 -66.12 -17.28 10.86
CA SER A 46 -64.88 -18.04 10.63
C SER A 46 -65.03 -18.73 9.27
N LYS A 47 -63.89 -18.95 8.60
CA LYS A 47 -63.56 -20.15 7.80
C LYS A 47 -64.36 -20.50 6.51
N ILE A 48 -63.57 -20.54 5.43
CA ILE A 48 -63.36 -21.67 4.47
C ILE A 48 -64.23 -21.74 3.19
N ALA A 49 -63.49 -22.00 2.09
CA ALA A 49 -63.79 -22.72 0.85
C ALA A 49 -64.22 -21.95 -0.43
N GLU A 50 -63.28 -21.95 -1.39
CA GLU A 50 -63.45 -21.95 -2.86
C GLU A 50 -64.21 -23.21 -3.38
N PRO A 51 -64.35 -23.50 -4.71
CA PRO A 51 -64.42 -22.69 -5.95
C PRO A 51 -65.61 -23.13 -6.88
N ILE A 52 -65.55 -22.76 -8.18
CA ILE A 52 -66.22 -23.34 -9.39
C ILE A 52 -67.45 -22.52 -9.87
N LEU A 53 -67.79 -22.30 -11.14
CA LEU A 53 -67.19 -22.21 -12.49
C LEU A 53 -68.41 -22.12 -13.46
N VAL A 54 -68.35 -21.32 -14.54
CA VAL A 54 -69.17 -21.35 -15.79
C VAL A 54 -70.69 -21.02 -15.64
N THR A 55 -71.30 -20.05 -16.34
CA THR A 55 -71.71 -20.13 -17.76
C THR A 55 -72.52 -18.89 -18.21
N LEU A 56 -72.36 -18.52 -19.49
CA LEU A 56 -73.36 -17.98 -20.46
C LEU A 56 -73.92 -16.56 -20.19
N SER A 57 -74.24 -15.69 -21.16
CA SER A 57 -74.25 -15.69 -22.63
C SER A 57 -74.65 -14.27 -23.08
N GLU A 58 -74.14 -13.80 -24.22
CA GLU A 58 -74.80 -12.89 -25.21
C GLU A 58 -75.30 -11.49 -24.76
N THR A 59 -75.28 -10.38 -25.51
CA THR A 59 -74.83 -9.94 -26.83
C THR A 59 -75.01 -8.41 -26.79
N ILE A 60 -74.16 -7.60 -27.43
CA ILE A 60 -74.55 -6.46 -28.28
C ILE A 60 -73.29 -5.89 -28.96
N GLN A 61 -73.30 -6.03 -30.28
CA GLN A 61 -72.39 -5.41 -31.23
C GLN A 61 -72.65 -3.91 -31.30
N MET A 62 -71.65 -3.09 -31.00
CA MET A 62 -71.55 -1.75 -31.57
C MET A 62 -70.10 -1.48 -31.98
N ARG A 63 -69.94 -1.28 -33.29
CA ARG A 63 -68.69 -0.87 -33.94
C ARG A 63 -68.26 0.50 -33.41
N LEU A 64 -67.19 0.54 -32.62
CA LEU A 64 -66.29 1.69 -32.62
C LEU A 64 -64.96 1.25 -33.22
N ARG A 65 -64.62 1.88 -34.35
CA ARG A 65 -63.25 1.94 -34.86
C ARG A 65 -62.43 2.75 -33.85
N SER A 66 -61.87 2.10 -32.85
CA SER A 66 -60.75 2.67 -32.09
C SER A 66 -59.47 2.09 -32.67
N GLN A 67 -58.72 2.95 -33.34
CA GLN A 67 -57.31 2.70 -33.63
C GLN A 67 -56.63 2.37 -32.29
N ILE A 68 -56.26 1.11 -32.09
CA ILE A 68 -55.32 0.75 -31.02
C ILE A 68 -53.99 1.31 -31.49
N LEU A 69 -53.72 2.56 -31.09
CA LEU A 69 -52.35 3.05 -31.01
C LEU A 69 -51.72 2.21 -29.89
N LEU A 70 -51.00 1.16 -30.28
CA LEU A 70 -50.03 0.49 -29.42
C LEU A 70 -49.01 1.56 -29.04
N VAL A 71 -49.29 2.30 -27.97
CA VAL A 71 -48.26 3.00 -27.22
C VAL A 71 -47.48 1.88 -26.53
N THR A 72 -46.54 1.29 -27.26
CA THR A 72 -45.39 0.67 -26.63
C THR A 72 -44.77 1.76 -25.79
N PHE A 73 -45.03 1.74 -24.47
CA PHE A 73 -44.10 2.32 -23.53
C PHE A 73 -42.81 1.53 -23.73
N ALA A 74 -41.94 2.05 -24.59
CA ALA A 74 -40.53 1.81 -24.45
C ALA A 74 -40.21 2.38 -23.07
N VAL A 75 -40.24 1.51 -22.06
CA VAL A 75 -39.43 1.70 -20.87
C VAL A 75 -38.02 1.66 -21.41
N LEU A 76 -37.52 2.81 -21.87
CA LEU A 76 -36.09 3.02 -21.99
C LEU A 76 -35.59 2.76 -20.57
N PRO A 77 -34.83 1.68 -20.31
CA PRO A 77 -34.06 1.68 -19.09
C PRO A 77 -33.25 2.95 -19.18
N CYS A 78 -33.42 3.84 -18.21
CA CYS A 78 -32.40 4.82 -17.93
C CYS A 78 -31.19 3.95 -17.59
N ALA A 79 -30.36 3.66 -18.58
CA ALA A 79 -29.06 3.09 -18.37
C ALA A 79 -28.32 4.16 -17.60
N GLY A 80 -28.43 4.13 -16.27
CA GLY A 80 -27.40 4.69 -15.42
C GLY A 80 -26.12 4.10 -15.96
N PHE A 81 -25.24 4.95 -16.51
CA PHE A 81 -23.95 4.53 -16.99
C PHE A 81 -23.35 3.67 -15.87
N ALA A 82 -23.12 2.38 -16.14
CA ALA A 82 -22.34 1.54 -15.26
C ALA A 82 -21.07 2.32 -14.92
N GLN A 83 -20.82 2.62 -13.64
CA GLN A 83 -19.63 3.37 -13.24
C GLN A 83 -18.42 2.42 -13.37
N GLN A 84 -17.97 2.20 -14.59
CA GLN A 84 -16.72 1.52 -14.89
C GLN A 84 -15.55 2.41 -14.50
N LEU A 85 -14.42 1.79 -14.13
CA LEU A 85 -13.20 2.53 -13.86
C LEU A 85 -12.82 3.42 -15.05
N PRO A 86 -12.37 4.66 -14.81
CA PRO A 86 -11.91 5.53 -15.89
C PRO A 86 -10.66 4.93 -16.56
N PRO A 87 -10.40 5.25 -17.84
CA PRO A 87 -9.16 4.86 -18.49
C PRO A 87 -7.94 5.27 -17.67
N VAL A 88 -6.92 4.42 -17.61
CA VAL A 88 -5.68 4.72 -16.91
C VAL A 88 -4.96 5.88 -17.62
N PRO A 89 -4.59 6.97 -16.91
CA PRO A 89 -3.78 8.04 -17.48
C PRO A 89 -2.39 7.53 -17.91
N VAL A 90 -2.05 7.78 -19.17
CA VAL A 90 -0.73 7.43 -19.75
C VAL A 90 -0.09 8.70 -20.30
N PRO A 91 1.02 9.19 -19.73
CA PRO A 91 1.73 10.34 -20.27
C PRO A 91 2.38 9.97 -21.63
N PRO A 92 2.30 10.86 -22.65
CA PRO A 92 2.87 10.59 -23.97
C PRO A 92 4.36 10.25 -23.97
N GLU A 93 5.12 10.78 -23.01
CA GLU A 93 6.56 10.57 -22.86
C GLU A 93 6.92 9.18 -22.32
N ASN A 94 5.97 8.51 -21.65
CA ASN A 94 6.15 7.16 -21.13
C ASN A 94 5.02 6.21 -21.60
N PRO A 95 4.97 5.87 -22.91
CA PRO A 95 3.97 4.96 -23.43
C PRO A 95 4.17 3.55 -22.88
N ILE A 96 3.06 2.84 -22.66
CA ILE A 96 3.07 1.45 -22.19
C ILE A 96 3.48 0.53 -23.36
N THR A 97 4.56 -0.23 -23.15
CA THR A 97 4.95 -1.37 -24.01
C THR A 97 5.10 -2.61 -23.14
N GLU A 98 4.97 -3.79 -23.73
CA GLU A 98 5.07 -5.04 -22.96
C GLU A 98 6.47 -5.24 -22.39
N GLN A 99 7.51 -4.93 -23.16
CA GLN A 99 8.90 -5.02 -22.72
C GLN A 99 9.18 -4.10 -21.53
N LYS A 100 8.63 -2.88 -21.56
CA LYS A 100 8.76 -1.91 -20.46
C LYS A 100 7.93 -2.32 -19.24
N ARG A 101 6.73 -2.86 -19.43
CA ARG A 101 5.91 -3.42 -18.34
C ARG A 101 6.64 -4.57 -17.63
N VAL A 102 7.20 -5.51 -18.38
CA VAL A 102 7.94 -6.64 -17.80
C VAL A 102 9.20 -6.17 -17.09
N LEU A 103 9.99 -5.26 -17.68
CA LEU A 103 11.13 -4.64 -17.00
C LEU A 103 10.70 -3.94 -15.70
N GLY A 104 9.58 -3.22 -15.73
CA GLY A 104 8.97 -2.59 -14.55
C GLY A 104 8.62 -3.59 -13.46
N LYS A 105 7.97 -4.70 -13.82
CA LYS A 105 7.62 -5.77 -12.89
C LYS A 105 8.88 -6.42 -12.29
N VAL A 106 9.90 -6.68 -13.11
CA VAL A 106 11.20 -7.20 -12.66
C VAL A 106 11.84 -6.24 -11.64
N LEU A 107 11.88 -4.93 -11.93
CA LEU A 107 12.47 -3.94 -11.04
C LEU A 107 11.66 -3.74 -9.75
N PHE A 108 10.33 -3.78 -9.81
CA PHE A 108 9.45 -3.64 -8.65
C PHE A 108 9.68 -4.74 -7.60
N TRP A 109 10.04 -5.94 -8.06
CA TRP A 109 10.29 -7.12 -7.22
C TRP A 109 11.80 -7.43 -7.06
N GLU A 110 12.71 -6.51 -7.41
CA GLU A 110 14.17 -6.72 -7.29
C GLU A 110 14.71 -6.22 -5.94
N GLU A 111 15.09 -7.15 -5.06
CA GLU A 111 15.71 -6.81 -3.77
C GLU A 111 17.11 -6.21 -3.92
N GLN A 112 17.84 -6.56 -5.00
CA GLN A 112 19.16 -5.97 -5.29
C GLN A 112 19.08 -4.48 -5.67
N LEU A 113 17.87 -3.93 -5.84
CA LEU A 113 17.68 -2.49 -5.98
C LEU A 113 17.94 -1.75 -4.66
N SER A 114 17.81 -2.39 -3.49
CA SER A 114 18.25 -1.80 -2.21
C SER A 114 19.76 -1.82 -2.02
N SER A 115 20.25 -1.05 -1.07
CA SER A 115 21.67 -0.97 -0.72
C SER A 115 22.24 -2.28 -0.19
N ASP A 116 21.45 -3.13 0.44
CA ASP A 116 21.92 -4.33 1.13
C ASP A 116 21.30 -5.64 0.63
N ASN A 117 20.52 -5.55 -0.45
CA ASN A 117 19.79 -6.65 -1.10
C ASN A 117 18.69 -7.28 -0.26
N THR A 118 18.04 -6.50 0.60
CA THR A 118 16.97 -6.99 1.48
C THR A 118 15.61 -6.39 1.18
N MET A 119 15.53 -5.39 0.29
CA MET A 119 14.31 -4.62 0.06
C MET A 119 14.04 -4.40 -1.44
N ALA A 120 12.83 -4.69 -1.86
CA ALA A 120 12.25 -4.32 -3.14
C ALA A 120 11.05 -3.38 -2.92
N CYS A 121 10.51 -2.76 -3.96
CA CYS A 121 9.22 -2.06 -3.85
C CYS A 121 8.14 -3.02 -3.33
N GLY A 122 8.13 -4.24 -3.87
CA GLY A 122 7.23 -5.31 -3.47
C GLY A 122 7.44 -5.86 -2.05
N THR A 123 8.52 -5.51 -1.35
CA THR A 123 8.69 -5.89 0.06
C THR A 123 7.71 -5.14 0.97
N CYS A 124 7.39 -3.88 0.64
CA CYS A 124 6.41 -3.06 1.36
C CYS A 124 5.05 -2.98 0.65
N HIS A 125 4.97 -3.33 -0.64
CA HIS A 125 3.75 -3.21 -1.44
C HIS A 125 3.29 -4.59 -1.94
N ILE A 126 2.75 -5.40 -1.02
CA ILE A 126 2.30 -6.77 -1.30
C ILE A 126 0.90 -6.74 -1.89
N ASN A 127 0.73 -7.30 -3.09
CA ASN A 127 -0.53 -7.26 -3.83
C ASN A 127 -1.70 -7.89 -3.05
N SER A 128 -1.50 -9.06 -2.44
CA SER A 128 -2.51 -9.71 -1.58
C SER A 128 -2.95 -8.89 -0.36
N HIS A 129 -2.22 -7.83 -0.02
CA HIS A 129 -2.55 -6.87 1.04
C HIS A 129 -2.90 -5.50 0.46
N ALA A 130 -3.60 -5.50 -0.67
CA ALA A 130 -3.98 -4.31 -1.44
C ALA A 130 -2.78 -3.42 -1.80
N GLY A 131 -1.62 -4.00 -2.08
CA GLY A 131 -0.43 -3.23 -2.40
C GLY A 131 0.09 -2.39 -1.24
N SER A 132 -0.17 -2.80 0.01
CA SER A 132 0.38 -2.22 1.24
C SER A 132 1.18 -3.24 2.04
N ASP A 133 1.79 -2.80 3.14
CA ASP A 133 2.75 -3.62 3.89
C ASP A 133 2.04 -4.44 4.97
N PRO A 134 2.12 -5.78 4.96
CA PRO A 134 1.61 -6.61 6.04
C PRO A 134 2.56 -6.72 7.23
N ARG A 135 3.81 -6.25 7.10
CA ARG A 135 4.83 -6.40 8.13
C ARG A 135 4.67 -5.29 9.17
N PRO A 136 4.43 -5.60 10.44
CA PRO A 136 4.34 -4.57 11.46
C PRO A 136 5.73 -4.00 11.77
N GLY A 137 5.88 -2.69 11.72
CA GLY A 137 7.03 -1.97 12.27
C GLY A 137 6.54 -0.80 13.11
N GLN A 138 7.05 -0.65 14.33
CA GLN A 138 6.74 0.49 15.18
C GLN A 138 7.73 1.62 14.93
N ASN A 139 7.24 2.84 14.75
CA ASN A 139 8.04 4.05 14.66
C ASN A 139 7.66 4.97 15.84
N PRO A 140 8.64 5.50 16.59
CA PRO A 140 8.40 6.25 17.84
C PRO A 140 7.93 7.70 17.61
N GLY A 141 7.50 8.03 16.40
CA GLY A 141 6.95 9.34 16.09
C GLY A 141 7.92 10.52 16.29
N PRO A 142 7.38 11.74 16.31
CA PRO A 142 8.13 12.98 16.55
C PRO A 142 8.89 13.07 17.87
N ASP A 143 8.40 12.46 18.97
CA ASP A 143 9.05 12.57 20.28
C ASP A 143 10.23 11.59 20.49
N ALA A 144 10.35 10.62 19.57
CA ALA A 144 11.38 9.58 19.56
C ALA A 144 11.36 8.64 20.77
N LEU A 145 10.22 8.52 21.44
CA LEU A 145 9.97 7.58 22.52
C LEU A 145 9.01 6.50 22.04
N PHE A 146 9.34 5.23 22.27
CA PHE A 146 8.40 4.15 21.98
C PHE A 146 7.34 4.03 23.09
N GLY A 147 6.11 3.70 22.70
CA GLY A 147 5.00 3.45 23.61
C GLY A 147 4.23 4.70 24.02
N THR A 148 4.29 5.75 23.20
CA THR A 148 3.57 7.01 23.35
C THR A 148 2.43 7.12 22.33
N ASP A 149 1.55 8.11 22.51
CA ASP A 149 0.37 8.30 21.66
C ASP A 149 0.73 8.69 20.21
N ASP A 150 1.95 9.19 19.98
CA ASP A 150 2.40 9.64 18.67
C ASP A 150 3.05 8.54 17.81
N ASP A 151 3.19 7.33 18.36
CA ASP A 151 3.68 6.15 17.67
C ASP A 151 2.88 5.85 16.40
N THR A 152 3.58 5.35 15.40
CA THR A 152 2.96 4.89 14.15
C THR A 152 3.40 3.46 13.83
N VAL A 153 2.58 2.79 13.03
CA VAL A 153 2.94 1.52 12.40
C VAL A 153 3.33 1.81 10.95
N GLY A 154 4.63 1.70 10.68
CA GLY A 154 5.21 1.90 9.37
C GLY A 154 5.76 0.61 8.77
N SER A 155 6.46 0.77 7.66
CA SER A 155 7.15 -0.30 6.95
C SER A 155 8.59 -0.45 7.47
N PRO A 156 8.99 -1.64 7.94
CA PRO A 156 10.40 -1.93 8.20
C PRO A 156 11.21 -1.83 6.90
N GLY A 157 12.29 -1.06 6.97
CA GLY A 157 13.26 -0.69 5.93
C GLY A 157 14.59 -1.45 5.99
N VAL A 158 15.64 -0.83 5.47
CA VAL A 158 17.03 -1.27 5.70
C VAL A 158 17.56 -0.82 7.07
N VAL A 159 18.50 -1.60 7.63
CA VAL A 159 19.30 -1.16 8.79
C VAL A 159 20.18 0.01 8.38
N ARG A 160 20.22 1.05 9.23
CA ARG A 160 21.02 2.24 8.95
C ARG A 160 22.48 1.88 8.68
N SER A 161 23.03 2.46 7.62
CA SER A 161 24.41 2.24 7.19
C SER A 161 25.00 3.54 6.65
N ASP A 162 26.32 3.69 6.75
CA ASP A 162 27.04 4.86 6.21
C ASP A 162 27.11 4.87 4.67
N GLY A 163 27.74 5.90 4.10
CA GLY A 163 27.95 6.00 2.65
C GLY A 163 28.85 4.93 2.02
N ASN A 164 29.49 4.09 2.83
CA ASN A 164 30.21 2.90 2.37
C ASN A 164 29.41 1.61 2.62
N ASN A 165 28.13 1.74 2.99
CA ASN A 165 27.22 0.65 3.32
C ASN A 165 27.63 -0.15 4.58
N LYS A 166 28.39 0.44 5.50
CA LYS A 166 28.72 -0.17 6.80
C LYS A 166 27.66 0.16 7.84
N TYR A 167 27.23 -0.81 8.63
CA TYR A 167 26.19 -0.60 9.63
C TYR A 167 26.57 0.47 10.64
N LEU A 168 25.61 1.37 10.91
CA LEU A 168 25.68 2.41 11.92
C LEU A 168 24.50 2.27 12.86
N PRO A 169 24.69 2.37 14.18
CA PRO A 169 23.56 2.45 15.11
C PRO A 169 22.71 3.69 14.81
N ASP A 170 21.42 3.47 14.60
CA ASP A 170 20.41 4.51 14.61
C ASP A 170 20.05 4.93 16.04
N ALA A 171 19.63 6.19 16.22
CA ALA A 171 19.26 6.72 17.53
C ALA A 171 18.03 6.02 18.14
N ASN A 172 17.07 5.65 17.30
CA ASN A 172 15.81 5.05 17.72
C ASN A 172 15.84 3.53 17.54
N PHE A 173 16.42 3.05 16.43
CA PHE A 173 16.37 1.64 16.06
C PHE A 173 17.65 0.86 16.39
N GLY A 174 18.72 1.53 16.83
CA GLY A 174 20.01 0.89 17.04
C GLY A 174 20.49 0.19 15.76
N LEU A 175 20.79 -1.10 15.83
CA LEU A 175 21.17 -1.91 14.66
C LEU A 175 20.03 -2.78 14.12
N GLN A 176 18.79 -2.45 14.45
CA GLN A 176 17.60 -3.04 13.85
C GLN A 176 17.18 -2.28 12.57
N PRO A 177 16.35 -2.90 11.72
CA PRO A 177 15.74 -2.20 10.58
C PRO A 177 15.05 -0.90 11.04
N GLN A 178 15.26 0.17 10.28
CA GLN A 178 14.53 1.43 10.49
C GLN A 178 13.07 1.22 10.08
N VAL A 179 12.13 1.96 10.68
CA VAL A 179 10.71 1.89 10.32
C VAL A 179 10.27 3.25 9.78
N THR A 180 9.52 3.28 8.67
CA THR A 180 8.98 4.54 8.12
C THR A 180 8.02 5.22 9.09
N GLY A 181 7.93 6.56 9.07
CA GLY A 181 7.01 7.31 9.94
C GLY A 181 5.54 7.30 9.49
N ARG A 182 5.22 6.62 8.38
CA ARG A 182 3.87 6.43 7.87
C ARG A 182 3.71 5.01 7.34
N GLY A 183 2.48 4.49 7.39
CA GLY A 183 2.10 3.24 6.74
C GLY A 183 2.18 3.35 5.22
N ALA A 184 2.64 2.29 4.54
CA ALA A 184 2.72 2.27 3.08
C ALA A 184 1.32 2.40 2.44
N PRO A 185 1.06 3.43 1.61
CA PRO A 185 -0.21 3.52 0.90
C PRO A 185 -0.33 2.41 -0.15
N SER A 186 -1.57 2.11 -0.56
CA SER A 186 -1.82 1.15 -1.65
C SER A 186 -1.16 1.63 -2.95
N VAL A 187 -0.37 0.76 -3.59
CA VAL A 187 0.06 0.96 -4.98
C VAL A 187 -1.08 0.69 -5.97
N ILE A 188 -2.04 -0.16 -5.61
CA ILE A 188 -3.19 -0.50 -6.46
C ILE A 188 -4.19 0.67 -6.43
N GLY A 189 -4.51 1.23 -7.59
CA GLY A 189 -5.36 2.42 -7.72
C GLY A 189 -4.60 3.74 -7.71
N SER A 190 -3.28 3.71 -7.48
CA SER A 190 -2.43 4.92 -7.48
C SER A 190 -2.36 5.59 -8.86
N GLN A 191 -2.52 4.83 -9.94
CA GLN A 191 -2.40 5.31 -11.32
C GLN A 191 -3.41 6.40 -11.71
N TRP A 192 -4.48 6.60 -10.93
CA TRP A 192 -5.49 7.64 -11.16
C TRP A 192 -5.30 8.89 -10.29
N ALA A 193 -4.31 8.93 -9.41
CA ALA A 193 -4.02 10.09 -8.59
C ALA A 193 -3.11 11.08 -9.35
N ALA A 194 -3.45 12.37 -9.27
CA ALA A 194 -2.62 13.43 -9.88
C ALA A 194 -1.31 13.65 -9.12
N ASP A 195 -1.35 13.49 -7.79
CA ASP A 195 -0.21 13.52 -6.89
C ASP A 195 -0.21 12.26 -5.99
N LEU A 196 0.98 11.71 -5.72
CA LEU A 196 1.19 10.49 -4.93
C LEU A 196 1.85 10.75 -3.56
N PHE A 197 1.91 9.69 -2.75
CA PHE A 197 2.10 9.70 -1.29
C PHE A 197 0.90 10.29 -0.53
N TRP A 198 0.92 10.13 0.79
CA TRP A 198 -0.12 10.65 1.68
C TRP A 198 -0.21 12.19 1.68
N ASP A 199 0.90 12.89 1.48
CA ASP A 199 0.98 14.37 1.45
C ASP A 199 0.96 14.95 0.02
N GLY A 200 1.03 14.08 -1.00
CA GLY A 200 1.03 14.48 -2.40
C GLY A 200 2.38 15.02 -2.89
N ARG A 201 3.50 14.63 -2.26
CA ARG A 201 4.85 15.04 -2.71
C ARG A 201 5.32 14.38 -4.01
N GLY A 202 4.65 13.32 -4.46
CA GLY A 202 4.91 12.64 -5.72
C GLY A 202 4.16 13.34 -6.83
N LEU A 203 4.73 14.43 -7.35
CA LEU A 203 4.01 15.39 -8.18
C LEU A 203 3.71 14.87 -9.59
N SER A 204 2.63 15.40 -10.19
CA SER A 204 2.26 15.20 -11.59
C SER A 204 3.37 15.56 -12.61
N THR A 205 4.26 16.48 -12.26
CA THR A 205 5.46 16.79 -13.05
C THR A 205 6.61 15.89 -12.58
N PHE A 206 7.19 15.14 -13.51
CA PHE A 206 8.37 14.32 -13.22
C PHE A 206 9.64 14.99 -13.75
N LEU A 207 10.58 15.19 -12.83
CA LEU A 207 11.92 15.69 -13.14
C LEU A 207 12.89 14.51 -13.22
N ASN A 208 13.71 14.48 -14.27
CA ASN A 208 14.79 13.52 -14.42
C ASN A 208 15.72 13.59 -13.18
N PRO A 209 15.85 12.51 -12.39
CA PRO A 209 16.61 12.55 -11.15
C PRO A 209 18.11 12.81 -11.32
N GLU A 210 18.66 12.56 -12.51
CA GLU A 210 20.10 12.71 -12.80
C GLU A 210 20.44 14.07 -13.41
N THR A 211 19.51 14.71 -14.12
CA THR A 211 19.75 15.98 -14.84
C THR A 211 18.94 17.16 -14.32
N GLY A 212 17.86 16.92 -13.57
CA GLY A 212 16.91 17.94 -13.13
C GLY A 212 16.01 18.49 -14.24
N ALA A 213 16.14 18.01 -15.48
CA ALA A 213 15.27 18.40 -16.59
C ALA A 213 13.85 17.84 -16.40
N VAL A 214 12.85 18.51 -16.98
CA VAL A 214 11.48 17.99 -16.99
C VAL A 214 11.39 16.84 -17.99
N SER A 215 11.11 15.63 -17.50
CA SER A 215 10.90 14.44 -18.33
C SER A 215 9.43 14.25 -18.70
N ILE A 216 8.51 14.58 -17.77
CA ILE A 216 7.07 14.55 -17.98
C ILE A 216 6.49 15.83 -17.39
N ALA A 217 5.84 16.65 -18.22
CA ALA A 217 5.28 17.92 -17.77
C ALA A 217 4.04 17.73 -16.87
N SER A 218 3.22 16.73 -17.16
CA SER A 218 2.00 16.39 -16.41
C SER A 218 1.64 14.91 -16.59
N GLY A 219 1.09 14.28 -15.54
CA GLY A 219 0.71 12.86 -15.54
C GLY A 219 1.84 11.91 -15.15
N GLY A 220 2.96 12.43 -14.66
CA GLY A 220 4.16 11.70 -14.25
C GLY A 220 4.24 11.32 -12.76
N ALA A 221 3.11 11.31 -12.04
CA ALA A 221 3.11 11.12 -10.59
C ALA A 221 3.74 9.78 -10.15
N LEU A 222 3.44 8.70 -10.89
CA LEU A 222 4.03 7.37 -10.65
C LEU A 222 5.54 7.38 -10.84
N GLU A 223 6.04 8.03 -11.90
CA GLU A 223 7.47 8.18 -12.16
C GLU A 223 8.16 8.98 -11.03
N SER A 224 7.53 10.08 -10.59
CA SER A 224 8.00 10.88 -9.46
C SER A 224 8.06 10.07 -8.15
N GLN A 225 7.06 9.23 -7.91
CA GLN A 225 7.00 8.38 -6.72
C GLN A 225 8.05 7.27 -6.78
N ALA A 226 8.15 6.56 -7.91
CA ALA A 226 9.05 5.41 -8.08
C ALA A 226 10.54 5.78 -7.94
N ALA A 227 10.89 7.04 -8.18
CA ALA A 227 12.26 7.55 -8.02
C ALA A 227 12.66 7.81 -6.55
N GLY A 228 11.72 7.90 -5.61
CA GLY A 228 12.00 8.24 -4.21
C GLY A 228 12.61 7.08 -3.40
N PRO A 229 11.89 5.95 -3.22
CA PRO A 229 12.29 4.86 -2.34
C PRO A 229 13.71 4.30 -2.55
N PRO A 230 14.23 4.16 -3.80
CA PRO A 230 15.59 3.65 -4.01
C PRO A 230 16.70 4.46 -3.35
N LEU A 231 16.44 5.75 -3.06
CA LEU A 231 17.33 6.68 -2.34
C LEU A 231 16.84 7.01 -0.91
N GLY A 232 15.70 6.46 -0.49
CA GLY A 232 15.12 6.71 0.83
C GLY A 232 15.93 6.06 1.94
N ASN A 233 16.55 6.88 2.81
CA ASN A 233 17.17 6.41 4.03
C ASN A 233 16.09 5.76 4.92
N GLY A 234 16.31 4.52 5.34
CA GLY A 234 15.31 3.77 6.11
C GLY A 234 14.18 3.19 5.27
N GLU A 235 14.23 3.30 3.94
CA GLU A 235 13.44 2.50 3.01
C GLU A 235 14.35 1.48 2.31
N MET A 236 15.07 1.90 1.27
CA MET A 236 15.93 1.02 0.46
C MET A 236 17.40 1.43 0.43
N ALA A 237 17.78 2.55 1.06
CA ALA A 237 19.12 3.13 0.93
C ALA A 237 19.88 3.26 2.25
N HIS A 238 21.21 3.12 2.14
CA HIS A 238 22.16 3.62 3.13
C HIS A 238 22.35 5.14 2.97
N ASP A 239 22.96 5.78 3.97
CA ASP A 239 23.22 7.22 3.95
C ASP A 239 24.02 7.61 2.70
N ASN A 240 23.66 8.71 2.03
CA ASN A 240 24.36 9.25 0.84
C ASN A 240 24.38 8.33 -0.40
N ARG A 241 23.47 7.37 -0.52
CA ARG A 241 23.32 6.61 -1.77
C ARG A 241 22.90 7.52 -2.92
N ASP A 242 23.37 7.21 -4.12
CA ASP A 242 23.05 7.95 -5.35
C ASP A 242 22.64 7.02 -6.51
N TRP A 243 22.10 7.60 -7.59
CA TRP A 243 21.70 6.85 -8.79
C TRP A 243 22.88 6.21 -9.53
N ALA A 244 24.08 6.80 -9.45
CA ALA A 244 25.26 6.22 -10.05
C ALA A 244 25.60 4.85 -9.43
N SER A 245 25.50 4.72 -8.11
CA SER A 245 25.69 3.45 -7.41
C SER A 245 24.63 2.40 -7.78
N ILE A 246 23.36 2.81 -7.92
CA ILE A 246 22.25 1.91 -8.30
C ILE A 246 22.43 1.39 -9.73
N THR A 247 22.65 2.29 -10.68
CA THR A 247 22.79 1.93 -12.09
C THR A 247 24.04 1.07 -12.30
N ALA A 248 25.17 1.38 -11.65
CA ALA A 248 26.39 0.56 -11.70
C ALA A 248 26.17 -0.85 -11.12
N LYS A 249 25.36 -0.98 -10.07
CA LYS A 249 24.99 -2.29 -9.51
C LYS A 249 24.15 -3.11 -10.48
N LEU A 250 23.12 -2.51 -11.08
CA LEU A 250 22.27 -3.18 -12.08
C LEU A 250 23.05 -3.65 -13.32
N GLN A 251 24.18 -3.01 -13.66
CA GLN A 251 25.04 -3.46 -14.77
C GLN A 251 25.70 -4.82 -14.54
N VAL A 252 25.85 -5.26 -13.29
CA VAL A 252 26.66 -6.46 -12.94
C VAL A 252 25.88 -7.57 -12.24
N VAL A 253 24.71 -7.27 -11.68
CA VAL A 253 23.87 -8.28 -11.03
C VAL A 253 22.97 -9.01 -12.01
N GLU A 254 22.66 -10.26 -11.71
CA GLU A 254 21.66 -11.05 -12.44
C GLU A 254 20.24 -10.65 -11.97
N PRO A 255 19.30 -10.35 -12.89
CA PRO A 255 17.94 -9.97 -12.51
C PRO A 255 17.22 -11.06 -11.72
N LEU A 256 16.52 -10.66 -10.66
CA LEU A 256 15.73 -11.51 -9.76
C LEU A 256 16.50 -12.70 -9.18
N ARG A 257 17.83 -12.58 -9.06
CA ARG A 257 18.69 -13.67 -8.57
C ARG A 257 18.32 -14.17 -7.17
N LEU A 258 17.79 -13.29 -6.34
CA LEU A 258 17.35 -13.59 -4.97
C LEU A 258 15.95 -14.18 -4.90
N ALA A 259 15.12 -13.92 -5.91
CA ALA A 259 13.73 -14.30 -5.89
C ALA A 259 13.52 -15.72 -6.43
N THR A 260 12.43 -16.34 -6.00
CA THR A 260 11.99 -17.67 -6.46
C THR A 260 10.56 -17.61 -6.97
N ASN A 261 10.05 -18.70 -7.53
CA ASN A 261 8.69 -18.79 -8.07
C ASN A 261 8.37 -17.67 -9.08
N ILE A 262 9.33 -17.35 -9.95
CA ILE A 262 9.22 -16.25 -10.91
C ILE A 262 8.01 -16.45 -11.84
N PRO A 263 7.04 -15.52 -11.86
CA PRO A 263 5.91 -15.55 -12.78
C PRO A 263 6.27 -15.76 -14.26
N PRO A 264 5.38 -16.38 -15.06
CA PRO A 264 5.69 -16.76 -16.43
C PRO A 264 6.15 -15.62 -17.35
N ASP A 265 5.59 -14.42 -17.19
CA ASP A 265 5.94 -13.25 -18.00
C ASP A 265 7.37 -12.78 -17.74
N MET A 266 7.77 -12.71 -16.48
CA MET A 266 9.15 -12.41 -16.10
C MET A 266 10.10 -13.55 -16.45
N ALA A 267 9.74 -14.80 -16.17
CA ALA A 267 10.57 -15.97 -16.47
C ALA A 267 10.88 -16.08 -17.96
N ALA A 268 9.91 -15.76 -18.84
CA ALA A 268 10.12 -15.70 -20.28
C ALA A 268 11.15 -14.61 -20.66
N ALA A 269 11.03 -13.41 -20.08
CA ALA A 269 11.96 -12.31 -20.34
C ALA A 269 13.38 -12.55 -19.79
N LEU A 270 13.52 -13.34 -18.73
CA LEU A 270 14.82 -13.68 -18.12
C LEU A 270 15.48 -14.93 -18.73
N SER A 271 14.77 -15.63 -19.62
CA SER A 271 15.25 -16.90 -20.18
C SER A 271 16.58 -16.76 -20.93
N GLY A 272 17.52 -17.66 -20.67
CA GLY A 272 18.83 -17.64 -21.32
C GLY A 272 19.90 -16.76 -20.65
N GLY A 273 19.65 -16.27 -19.43
CA GLY A 273 20.62 -15.47 -18.67
C GLY A 273 20.67 -14.01 -19.09
N VAL A 274 19.50 -13.45 -19.42
CA VAL A 274 19.33 -12.06 -19.84
C VAL A 274 19.77 -11.10 -18.73
N SER A 275 20.59 -10.12 -19.08
CA SER A 275 21.08 -9.10 -18.15
C SER A 275 20.14 -7.90 -18.07
N TYR A 276 20.30 -7.02 -17.06
CA TYR A 276 19.57 -5.75 -17.07
C TYR A 276 19.84 -4.91 -18.33
N PRO A 277 21.10 -4.71 -18.79
CA PRO A 277 21.36 -4.05 -20.07
C PRO A 277 20.52 -4.60 -21.24
N ASP A 278 20.30 -5.92 -21.32
CA ASP A 278 19.45 -6.53 -22.34
C ASP A 278 17.96 -6.21 -22.15
N LEU A 279 17.47 -6.20 -20.90
CA LEU A 279 16.09 -5.80 -20.60
C LEU A 279 15.84 -4.32 -20.96
N PHE A 280 16.80 -3.44 -20.67
CA PHE A 280 16.72 -2.03 -21.08
C PHE A 280 16.80 -1.87 -22.60
N GLN A 281 17.64 -2.65 -23.28
CA GLN A 281 17.69 -2.72 -24.74
C GLN A 281 16.35 -3.11 -25.35
N ALA A 282 15.64 -4.07 -24.75
CA ALA A 282 14.32 -4.48 -25.20
C ALA A 282 13.24 -3.42 -24.93
N ALA A 283 13.32 -2.70 -23.82
CA ALA A 283 12.32 -1.72 -23.41
C ALA A 283 12.48 -0.32 -24.05
N PHE A 284 13.73 0.12 -24.27
CA PHE A 284 14.07 1.49 -24.69
C PHE A 284 14.83 1.56 -26.01
N GLY A 285 15.27 0.43 -26.56
CA GLY A 285 16.01 0.37 -27.82
C GLY A 285 17.52 0.57 -27.68
N ASP A 286 18.04 0.73 -26.46
CA ASP A 286 19.46 0.70 -26.14
C ASP A 286 19.69 0.17 -24.71
N SER A 287 20.92 -0.24 -24.39
CA SER A 287 21.24 -0.90 -23.12
C SER A 287 21.54 0.04 -21.94
N VAL A 288 21.31 1.35 -22.09
CA VAL A 288 21.65 2.34 -21.06
C VAL A 288 20.63 2.30 -19.92
N ILE A 289 21.14 2.18 -18.70
CA ILE A 289 20.36 2.20 -17.45
C ILE A 289 20.50 3.59 -16.83
N THR A 290 19.37 4.25 -16.57
CA THR A 290 19.28 5.60 -15.99
C THR A 290 18.19 5.62 -14.93
N ALA A 291 18.25 6.57 -14.00
CA ALA A 291 17.19 6.78 -13.00
C ALA A 291 15.81 6.99 -13.63
N GLU A 292 15.76 7.82 -14.69
CA GLU A 292 14.53 8.11 -15.44
C GLU A 292 13.89 6.85 -16.02
N ARG A 293 14.68 6.00 -16.69
CA ARG A 293 14.19 4.75 -17.29
C ARG A 293 13.77 3.71 -16.25
N ILE A 294 14.41 3.68 -15.07
CA ILE A 294 13.97 2.84 -13.94
C ILE A 294 12.57 3.29 -13.50
N ALA A 295 12.40 4.59 -13.23
CA ALA A 295 11.11 5.17 -12.84
C ALA A 295 10.04 4.95 -13.91
N PHE A 296 10.36 5.16 -15.19
CA PHE A 296 9.45 4.92 -16.32
C PHE A 296 8.99 3.46 -16.38
N SER A 297 9.89 2.51 -16.13
CA SER A 297 9.57 1.09 -16.18
C SER A 297 8.65 0.69 -15.03
N ILE A 298 9.00 1.06 -13.80
CA ILE A 298 8.17 0.78 -12.60
C ILE A 298 6.78 1.37 -12.77
N ALA A 299 6.69 2.66 -13.14
CA ALA A 299 5.42 3.34 -13.37
C ALA A 299 4.60 2.70 -14.51
N THR A 300 5.24 2.09 -15.51
CA THR A 300 4.54 1.35 -16.57
C THR A 300 3.90 0.08 -16.04
N TYR A 301 4.59 -0.65 -15.16
CA TYR A 301 4.04 -1.83 -14.50
C TYR A 301 2.87 -1.46 -13.57
N GLU A 302 3.02 -0.42 -12.74
CA GLU A 302 1.98 0.02 -11.80
C GLU A 302 0.69 0.43 -12.52
N ARG A 303 0.79 1.05 -13.71
CA ARG A 303 -0.38 1.35 -14.56
C ARG A 303 -1.19 0.12 -14.99
N THR A 304 -0.59 -1.08 -14.94
CA THR A 304 -1.29 -2.33 -15.27
C THR A 304 -2.00 -2.98 -14.08
N LEU A 305 -1.79 -2.48 -12.85
CA LEU A 305 -2.43 -2.99 -11.63
C LEU A 305 -3.85 -2.44 -11.48
N VAL A 306 -4.73 -2.84 -12.41
CA VAL A 306 -6.14 -2.41 -12.49
C VAL A 306 -7.04 -3.46 -11.84
N ALA A 307 -7.62 -3.12 -10.68
CA ALA A 307 -8.53 -3.97 -9.93
C ALA A 307 -10.00 -3.68 -10.29
N ASP A 308 -10.45 -4.21 -11.43
CA ASP A 308 -11.75 -3.96 -12.07
C ASP A 308 -12.74 -5.15 -12.01
N GLN A 309 -12.49 -6.17 -11.18
CA GLN A 309 -13.31 -7.39 -11.08
C GLN A 309 -13.84 -7.64 -9.65
N THR A 310 -14.13 -6.58 -8.91
CA THR A 310 -14.78 -6.68 -7.59
C THR A 310 -16.25 -7.09 -7.74
N PRO A 311 -16.91 -7.61 -6.69
CA PRO A 311 -18.37 -7.79 -6.70
C PRO A 311 -19.14 -6.50 -7.03
N TYR A 312 -18.65 -5.33 -6.62
CA TYR A 312 -19.20 -4.04 -7.03
C TYR A 312 -19.14 -3.86 -8.56
N ASP A 313 -17.97 -4.09 -9.18
CA ASP A 313 -17.78 -3.96 -10.62
C ASP A 313 -18.70 -4.93 -11.40
N ASN A 314 -18.77 -6.18 -10.94
CA ASN A 314 -19.67 -7.19 -11.52
C ASN A 314 -21.14 -6.76 -11.43
N THR A 315 -21.58 -6.18 -10.31
CA THR A 315 -22.93 -5.62 -10.19
C THR A 315 -23.16 -4.47 -11.16
N GLN A 316 -22.22 -3.51 -11.27
CA GLN A 316 -22.37 -2.38 -12.19
C GLN A 316 -22.42 -2.85 -13.66
N ALA A 317 -21.66 -3.89 -14.00
CA ALA A 317 -21.60 -4.45 -15.35
C ALA A 317 -22.73 -5.46 -15.65
N GLY A 318 -23.55 -5.84 -14.65
CA GLY A 318 -24.57 -6.89 -14.80
C GLY A 318 -23.99 -8.29 -15.02
N LEU A 319 -22.78 -8.54 -14.51
CA LEU A 319 -22.04 -9.80 -14.61
C LEU A 319 -22.34 -10.74 -13.42
N PRO A 320 -22.14 -12.07 -13.58
CA PRO A 320 -22.16 -13.01 -12.45
C PRO A 320 -21.12 -12.66 -11.38
N GLY A 321 -21.35 -13.08 -10.14
CA GLY A 321 -20.44 -12.78 -9.03
C GLY A 321 -20.52 -11.33 -8.55
N GLY A 322 -21.65 -10.66 -8.80
CA GLY A 322 -21.97 -9.35 -8.24
C GLY A 322 -22.20 -9.38 -6.73
N MET A 323 -22.38 -8.18 -6.15
CA MET A 323 -22.61 -7.97 -4.73
C MET A 323 -23.76 -8.83 -4.17
N SER A 324 -23.52 -9.43 -3.00
CA SER A 324 -24.56 -10.08 -2.20
C SER A 324 -25.64 -9.09 -1.75
N MET A 325 -26.78 -9.58 -1.29
CA MET A 325 -27.85 -8.71 -0.76
C MET A 325 -27.36 -7.86 0.42
N GLN A 326 -26.52 -8.44 1.29
CA GLN A 326 -25.92 -7.73 2.43
C GLN A 326 -24.98 -6.62 1.96
N GLN A 327 -24.14 -6.89 0.97
CA GLN A 327 -23.24 -5.90 0.37
C GLN A 327 -24.02 -4.77 -0.31
N GLN A 328 -25.13 -5.09 -1.00
CA GLN A 328 -26.01 -4.08 -1.60
C GLN A 328 -26.68 -3.19 -0.53
N MET A 329 -27.08 -3.76 0.60
CA MET A 329 -27.59 -2.98 1.74
C MET A 329 -26.53 -2.05 2.31
N GLY A 330 -25.29 -2.52 2.47
CA GLY A 330 -24.16 -1.72 2.95
C GLY A 330 -23.80 -0.58 2.01
N HIS A 331 -23.67 -0.88 0.71
CA HIS A 331 -23.44 0.10 -0.33
C HIS A 331 -24.54 1.17 -0.36
N ASN A 332 -25.80 0.74 -0.30
CA ASN A 332 -26.94 1.67 -0.28
C ASN A 332 -26.93 2.57 0.98
N PHE A 333 -26.52 2.02 2.12
CA PHE A 333 -26.40 2.79 3.36
C PHE A 333 -25.31 3.85 3.25
N LEU A 334 -24.10 3.50 2.82
CA LEU A 334 -23.01 4.44 2.60
C LEU A 334 -23.37 5.54 1.58
N LEU A 335 -24.10 5.20 0.53
CA LEU A 335 -24.47 6.15 -0.52
C LEU A 335 -25.52 7.16 -0.07
N ASN A 336 -26.53 6.71 0.68
CA ASN A 336 -27.75 7.49 0.89
C ASN A 336 -27.97 7.95 2.35
N HIS A 337 -27.18 7.44 3.29
CA HIS A 337 -27.38 7.68 4.72
C HIS A 337 -26.12 8.13 5.46
N THR A 338 -25.00 8.29 4.76
CA THR A 338 -23.76 8.87 5.33
C THR A 338 -23.16 9.89 4.38
N VAL A 339 -22.11 10.59 4.84
CA VAL A 339 -21.34 11.55 4.03
C VAL A 339 -20.01 10.97 3.52
N CYS A 340 -19.78 9.67 3.69
CA CYS A 340 -18.51 9.01 3.32
C CYS A 340 -18.18 9.19 1.83
N PHE A 341 -19.20 9.14 0.97
CA PHE A 341 -19.05 9.28 -0.49
C PHE A 341 -18.87 10.73 -0.95
N ASN A 342 -18.85 11.71 -0.05
CA ASN A 342 -18.41 13.06 -0.39
C ASN A 342 -16.90 13.11 -0.69
N CYS A 343 -16.12 12.22 -0.09
CA CYS A 343 -14.69 12.06 -0.37
C CYS A 343 -14.38 10.72 -1.05
N HIS A 344 -15.04 9.63 -0.65
CA HIS A 344 -14.84 8.30 -1.24
C HIS A 344 -15.73 8.07 -2.46
N VAL A 345 -15.56 8.89 -3.50
CA VAL A 345 -16.44 8.95 -4.67
C VAL A 345 -16.26 7.72 -5.60
N PRO A 346 -17.34 6.97 -5.93
CA PRO A 346 -17.27 5.89 -6.93
C PRO A 346 -16.97 6.42 -8.35
N PRO A 347 -16.34 5.61 -9.23
CA PRO A 347 -16.02 4.20 -9.05
C PRO A 347 -14.65 3.94 -8.40
N LEU A 348 -13.82 4.96 -8.21
CA LEU A 348 -12.50 4.82 -7.58
C LEU A 348 -12.58 4.74 -6.06
N PHE A 349 -13.72 5.13 -5.46
CA PHE A 349 -13.91 5.28 -4.02
C PHE A 349 -12.87 6.23 -3.39
N THR A 350 -12.52 7.26 -4.14
CA THR A 350 -11.65 8.38 -3.75
C THR A 350 -11.84 9.52 -4.75
N ASP A 351 -11.76 10.75 -4.26
CA ASP A 351 -11.66 11.98 -5.05
C ASP A 351 -10.22 12.43 -5.29
N ASN A 352 -9.25 11.69 -4.72
CA ASN A 352 -7.82 12.02 -4.68
C ASN A 352 -7.51 13.43 -4.13
N GLN A 353 -8.43 14.02 -3.35
CA GLN A 353 -8.20 15.29 -2.65
C GLN A 353 -7.59 15.05 -1.27
N PHE A 354 -7.31 16.13 -0.53
CA PHE A 354 -6.62 16.09 0.75
C PHE A 354 -7.51 16.64 1.86
N TYR A 355 -7.65 15.88 2.95
CA TYR A 355 -8.47 16.23 4.11
C TYR A 355 -7.78 15.85 5.42
N ASN A 356 -8.10 16.57 6.49
CA ASN A 356 -7.75 16.20 7.85
C ASN A 356 -9.02 15.70 8.54
N ILE A 357 -9.04 14.41 8.91
CA ILE A 357 -10.19 13.77 9.57
C ILE A 357 -10.12 13.84 11.11
N GLY A 358 -9.11 14.52 11.66
CA GLY A 358 -8.88 14.60 13.10
C GLY A 358 -8.40 13.27 13.69
N LEU A 359 -7.59 12.52 12.94
CA LEU A 359 -7.04 11.24 13.39
C LEU A 359 -6.03 11.41 14.53
N ARG A 360 -5.28 12.51 14.50
CA ARG A 360 -4.26 12.89 15.48
C ARG A 360 -4.07 14.41 15.46
N PRO A 361 -3.37 15.01 16.44
CA PRO A 361 -3.00 16.42 16.40
C PRO A 361 -2.23 16.75 15.12
N SER A 362 -2.54 17.89 14.48
CA SER A 362 -1.87 18.28 13.22
C SER A 362 -0.36 18.54 13.37
N ASP A 363 0.11 18.76 14.60
CA ASP A 363 1.52 19.04 14.90
C ASP A 363 2.39 17.78 14.90
N ASP A 364 1.79 16.60 15.05
CA ASP A 364 2.51 15.33 15.01
C ASP A 364 2.97 14.99 13.58
N ASP A 365 2.11 15.27 12.60
CA ASP A 365 2.42 15.11 11.18
C ASP A 365 1.71 16.20 10.36
N LEU A 366 2.52 17.14 9.86
CA LEU A 366 2.07 18.30 9.11
C LEU A 366 1.38 17.96 7.78
N GLY A 367 1.53 16.73 7.27
CA GLY A 367 0.86 16.26 6.07
C GLY A 367 1.17 17.13 4.84
N ARG A 368 0.11 17.46 4.07
CA ARG A 368 0.24 18.23 2.82
C ARG A 368 0.85 19.63 2.99
N SER A 369 0.71 20.26 4.17
CA SER A 369 1.31 21.58 4.39
C SER A 369 2.83 21.63 4.21
N VAL A 370 3.53 20.50 4.35
CA VAL A 370 4.98 20.40 4.03
C VAL A 370 5.25 20.68 2.55
N ILE A 371 4.29 20.36 1.67
CA ILE A 371 4.41 20.49 0.22
C ILE A 371 3.87 21.83 -0.26
N THR A 372 2.74 22.27 0.28
CA THR A 372 2.08 23.52 -0.16
C THR A 372 2.60 24.77 0.55
N GLY A 373 3.15 24.63 1.76
CA GLY A 373 3.54 25.73 2.63
C GLY A 373 2.35 26.48 3.24
N LEU A 374 1.13 25.98 3.07
CA LEU A 374 -0.11 26.61 3.51
C LEU A 374 -0.55 26.07 4.88
N THR A 375 -0.90 26.97 5.81
CA THR A 375 -1.33 26.59 7.17
C THR A 375 -2.66 25.83 7.14
N GLU A 376 -3.54 26.14 6.21
CA GLU A 376 -4.82 25.46 6.02
C GLU A 376 -4.69 24.00 5.57
N ASP A 377 -3.50 23.55 5.14
CA ASP A 377 -3.23 22.17 4.72
C ASP A 377 -2.56 21.32 5.81
N ARG A 378 -2.45 21.84 7.03
CA ARG A 378 -1.86 21.11 8.16
C ARG A 378 -2.67 19.87 8.49
N GLY A 379 -1.97 18.74 8.65
CA GLY A 379 -2.57 17.44 8.96
C GLY A 379 -3.48 16.88 7.85
N LYS A 380 -3.48 17.49 6.65
CA LYS A 380 -4.27 16.96 5.52
C LYS A 380 -3.51 15.85 4.80
N PHE A 381 -4.22 14.77 4.53
CA PHE A 381 -3.72 13.62 3.78
C PHE A 381 -4.67 13.24 2.65
N LYS A 382 -4.10 12.64 1.60
CA LYS A 382 -4.82 12.22 0.41
C LYS A 382 -5.88 11.19 0.77
N THR A 383 -7.11 11.35 0.30
CA THR A 383 -8.17 10.35 0.40
C THR A 383 -7.70 9.05 -0.28
N PRO A 384 -7.50 7.94 0.45
CA PRO A 384 -7.14 6.68 -0.17
C PRO A 384 -8.37 6.06 -0.86
N THR A 385 -8.13 5.24 -1.90
CA THR A 385 -9.20 4.40 -2.46
C THR A 385 -9.66 3.38 -1.42
N LEU A 386 -10.97 3.12 -1.36
CA LEU A 386 -11.53 2.00 -0.58
C LEU A 386 -11.53 0.67 -1.33
N ARG A 387 -11.07 0.64 -2.59
CA ARG A 387 -10.93 -0.63 -3.32
C ARG A 387 -9.89 -1.50 -2.61
N ASN A 388 -10.23 -2.77 -2.42
CA ASN A 388 -9.42 -3.76 -1.72
C ASN A 388 -9.10 -3.40 -0.26
N SER A 389 -9.80 -2.46 0.37
CA SER A 389 -9.50 -2.07 1.76
C SER A 389 -9.61 -3.24 2.73
N GLY A 390 -10.49 -4.21 2.45
CA GLY A 390 -10.61 -5.45 3.24
C GLY A 390 -9.36 -6.34 3.29
N LEU A 391 -8.38 -6.13 2.42
CA LEU A 391 -7.13 -6.89 2.39
C LEU A 391 -6.00 -6.24 3.22
N LYS A 392 -6.19 -5.01 3.69
CA LYS A 392 -5.13 -4.25 4.36
C LYS A 392 -4.94 -4.74 5.80
N ALA A 393 -3.69 -4.96 6.20
CA ALA A 393 -3.33 -5.26 7.60
C ALA A 393 -3.21 -3.99 8.47
N GLY A 394 -3.05 -2.83 7.83
CA GLY A 394 -2.98 -1.52 8.46
C GLY A 394 -3.54 -0.44 7.55
N MET A 395 -4.31 0.49 8.13
CA MET A 395 -5.02 1.56 7.42
C MET A 395 -4.62 2.95 7.94
N MET A 396 -5.11 3.97 7.22
CA MET A 396 -4.74 5.38 7.40
C MET A 396 -3.24 5.63 7.21
N HIS A 397 -2.79 6.88 7.39
CA HIS A 397 -1.37 7.23 7.24
C HIS A 397 -0.52 6.73 8.42
N VAL A 398 -1.14 6.41 9.56
CA VAL A 398 -0.50 5.94 10.78
C VAL A 398 -0.33 4.41 10.86
N GLY A 399 -1.06 3.65 10.03
CA GLY A 399 -0.92 2.20 9.90
C GLY A 399 -1.46 1.34 11.06
N TRP A 400 -1.86 1.92 12.19
CA TRP A 400 -2.35 1.14 13.34
C TRP A 400 -3.86 0.87 13.36
N ILE A 401 -4.63 1.43 12.41
CA ILE A 401 -6.03 1.03 12.21
C ILE A 401 -6.04 -0.34 11.53
N THR A 402 -6.57 -1.35 12.22
CA THR A 402 -6.33 -2.76 11.91
C THR A 402 -7.29 -3.36 10.89
N ASP A 403 -8.53 -2.87 10.84
CA ASP A 403 -9.54 -3.35 9.88
C ASP A 403 -10.64 -2.29 9.60
N ILE A 404 -11.66 -2.68 8.83
CA ILE A 404 -12.77 -1.79 8.45
C ILE A 404 -13.67 -1.46 9.63
N GLN A 405 -13.88 -2.38 10.57
CA GLN A 405 -14.68 -2.11 11.76
C GLN A 405 -13.94 -1.09 12.64
N ASP A 406 -12.65 -1.27 12.83
CA ASP A 406 -11.78 -0.35 13.57
C ASP A 406 -11.77 1.06 12.96
N ALA A 407 -11.77 1.15 11.62
CA ALA A 407 -11.92 2.42 10.93
C ALA A 407 -13.29 3.09 11.17
N ILE A 408 -14.38 2.33 11.14
CA ILE A 408 -15.72 2.83 11.46
C ILE A 408 -15.80 3.27 12.92
N ASP A 409 -15.19 2.52 13.83
CA ASP A 409 -15.14 2.85 15.25
C ASP A 409 -14.40 4.17 15.49
N PHE A 410 -13.31 4.43 14.77
CA PHE A 410 -12.67 5.75 14.77
C PHE A 410 -13.64 6.85 14.32
N TYR A 411 -14.37 6.65 13.23
CA TYR A 411 -15.33 7.64 12.73
C TYR A 411 -16.53 7.88 13.67
N ASN A 412 -16.85 6.92 14.54
CA ASN A 412 -17.88 7.04 15.58
C ASN A 412 -17.31 7.49 16.94
N ALA A 413 -16.00 7.64 17.07
CA ALA A 413 -15.35 7.96 18.33
C ALA A 413 -15.74 9.36 18.85
N PRO A 414 -15.74 9.57 20.17
CA PRO A 414 -16.06 10.87 20.74
C PRO A 414 -14.95 11.90 20.45
N ALA A 415 -15.31 13.18 20.51
CA ALA A 415 -14.35 14.27 20.37
C ALA A 415 -13.41 14.33 21.59
N PHE A 416 -12.12 14.61 21.34
CA PHE A 416 -11.11 14.88 22.37
C PHE A 416 -11.61 15.96 23.35
N PRO A 417 -11.39 15.83 24.68
CA PRO A 417 -10.50 14.88 25.36
C PRO A 417 -11.15 13.55 25.76
N LEU A 418 -12.36 13.26 25.27
CA LEU A 418 -12.99 11.98 25.55
C LEU A 418 -12.35 10.90 24.67
N VAL A 419 -12.19 9.71 25.27
CA VAL A 419 -11.66 8.52 24.60
C VAL A 419 -12.74 7.45 24.68
N ASP A 420 -12.98 6.76 23.56
CA ASP A 420 -13.86 5.60 23.55
C ASP A 420 -13.30 4.52 24.49
N PRO A 421 -14.02 4.10 25.53
CA PRO A 421 -13.49 3.16 26.52
C PRO A 421 -13.36 1.72 26.00
N VAL A 422 -13.94 1.41 24.84
CA VAL A 422 -13.88 0.09 24.20
C VAL A 422 -12.73 0.05 23.20
N THR A 423 -12.65 1.04 22.32
CA THR A 423 -11.69 1.03 21.19
C THR A 423 -10.44 1.85 21.45
N GLY A 424 -10.48 2.79 22.40
CA GLY A 424 -9.37 3.70 22.67
C GLY A 424 -9.29 4.87 21.70
N HIS A 425 -10.22 4.99 20.74
CA HIS A 425 -10.20 6.06 19.73
C HIS A 425 -10.71 7.39 20.28
N THR A 426 -10.22 8.47 19.68
CA THR A 426 -10.71 9.84 19.90
C THR A 426 -10.63 10.63 18.59
N GLN A 427 -11.49 11.63 18.42
CA GLN A 427 -11.42 12.56 17.29
C GLN A 427 -10.91 13.93 17.70
N PHE A 428 -9.84 14.38 17.04
CA PHE A 428 -9.30 15.72 17.17
C PHE A 428 -10.09 16.70 16.31
N THR A 429 -11.33 16.98 16.70
CA THR A 429 -12.28 17.80 15.92
C THR A 429 -11.81 19.24 15.69
N ALA A 430 -10.94 19.77 16.55
CA ALA A 430 -10.31 21.09 16.35
C ALA A 430 -9.33 21.13 15.16
N ASP A 431 -8.80 19.97 14.77
CA ASP A 431 -7.87 19.78 13.64
C ASP A 431 -8.60 19.38 12.34
N GLN A 432 -9.88 19.05 12.40
CA GLN A 432 -10.65 18.59 11.23
C GLN A 432 -10.80 19.67 10.15
N SER A 433 -10.52 19.29 8.90
CA SER A 433 -10.93 20.08 7.73
C SER A 433 -12.40 19.84 7.42
N GLY A 434 -13.15 20.81 6.91
CA GLY A 434 -14.56 20.59 6.57
C GLY A 434 -14.79 19.46 5.53
N ILE A 435 -15.84 18.65 5.73
CA ILE A 435 -16.24 17.60 4.79
C ILE A 435 -16.88 18.25 3.55
N PRO A 436 -16.35 18.04 2.34
CA PRO A 436 -16.89 18.67 1.14
C PRO A 436 -18.35 18.26 0.89
N THR A 437 -19.09 19.10 0.18
CA THR A 437 -20.43 18.76 -0.34
C THR A 437 -20.53 19.14 -1.81
N SER A 438 -21.67 18.81 -2.45
CA SER A 438 -21.94 19.22 -3.83
C SER A 438 -22.01 20.74 -4.02
N ASN A 439 -22.22 21.52 -2.94
CA ASN A 439 -22.19 22.97 -2.98
C ASN A 439 -20.81 23.47 -2.53
N PRO A 440 -20.04 24.12 -3.42
CA PRO A 440 -18.76 24.70 -3.05
C PRO A 440 -18.89 25.63 -1.84
N ASN A 441 -17.95 25.52 -0.89
CA ASN A 441 -17.90 26.26 0.39
C ASN A 441 -18.99 25.91 1.41
N VAL A 442 -19.81 24.89 1.16
CA VAL A 442 -20.68 24.29 2.17
C VAL A 442 -20.06 22.97 2.60
N PHE A 443 -19.86 22.82 3.91
CA PHE A 443 -19.25 21.64 4.50
C PHE A 443 -20.27 20.89 5.36
N ALA A 444 -20.27 19.56 5.26
CA ALA A 444 -21.04 18.71 6.16
C ALA A 444 -20.34 18.61 7.52
N ASN A 445 -21.12 18.26 8.55
CA ASN A 445 -20.57 18.14 9.89
C ASN A 445 -20.02 16.71 10.09
N TYR A 446 -18.91 16.57 10.82
CA TYR A 446 -18.40 15.25 11.21
C TYR A 446 -19.39 14.45 12.07
N GLN A 447 -20.30 15.10 12.79
CA GLN A 447 -21.39 14.40 13.46
C GLN A 447 -22.35 13.67 12.50
N ASP A 448 -22.36 14.02 11.22
CA ASP A 448 -23.17 13.35 10.19
C ASP A 448 -22.47 12.08 9.63
N ILE A 449 -21.24 11.78 10.06
CA ILE A 449 -20.54 10.54 9.71
C ILE A 449 -21.00 9.37 10.59
N ASP A 450 -21.52 9.64 11.79
CA ASP A 450 -21.85 8.61 12.79
C ASP A 450 -22.73 7.50 12.21
N MET A 451 -22.25 6.26 12.35
CA MET A 451 -22.85 5.08 11.75
C MET A 451 -23.48 4.18 12.83
N PRO A 452 -24.81 4.10 12.90
CA PRO A 452 -25.49 3.28 13.90
C PRO A 452 -25.09 1.80 13.81
N ALA A 453 -24.80 1.19 14.96
CA ALA A 453 -24.31 -0.20 15.07
C ALA A 453 -25.14 -1.24 14.30
N GLN A 454 -26.45 -1.03 14.15
CA GLN A 454 -27.33 -1.94 13.40
C GLN A 454 -27.01 -2.02 11.88
N PHE A 455 -26.35 -1.01 11.31
CA PHE A 455 -26.03 -0.96 9.87
C PHE A 455 -24.56 -1.29 9.58
N GLN A 456 -23.68 -1.16 10.58
CA GLN A 456 -22.24 -1.40 10.41
C GLN A 456 -21.91 -2.76 9.80
N PRO A 457 -22.54 -3.91 10.18
CA PRO A 457 -22.20 -5.20 9.58
C PRO A 457 -22.42 -5.27 8.07
N ASN A 458 -23.40 -4.54 7.53
CA ASN A 458 -23.64 -4.51 6.08
C ASN A 458 -22.58 -3.67 5.37
N VAL A 459 -22.18 -2.55 5.99
CA VAL A 459 -21.14 -1.66 5.46
C VAL A 459 -19.78 -2.34 5.50
N VAL A 460 -19.42 -2.97 6.61
CA VAL A 460 -18.20 -3.77 6.76
C VAL A 460 -18.16 -4.85 5.68
N GLU A 461 -19.25 -5.60 5.49
CA GLU A 461 -19.32 -6.63 4.46
C GLU A 461 -19.14 -6.06 3.03
N PHE A 462 -19.70 -4.89 2.74
CA PHE A 462 -19.49 -4.22 1.47
C PHE A 462 -18.03 -3.76 1.26
N LEU A 463 -17.43 -3.08 2.23
CA LEU A 463 -16.07 -2.56 2.10
C LEU A 463 -15.01 -3.67 2.14
N THR A 464 -15.24 -4.71 2.96
CA THR A 464 -14.31 -5.84 3.10
C THR A 464 -14.36 -6.77 1.88
N ASN A 465 -15.56 -7.14 1.43
CA ASN A 465 -15.73 -8.18 0.41
C ASN A 465 -16.33 -7.66 -0.90
N GLY A 466 -17.22 -6.67 -0.85
CA GLY A 466 -17.84 -6.07 -2.03
C GLY A 466 -16.88 -5.26 -2.91
N LEU A 467 -15.80 -4.73 -2.32
CA LEU A 467 -14.77 -3.94 -3.01
C LEU A 467 -13.43 -4.67 -3.21
N THR A 468 -13.38 -5.97 -2.93
CA THR A 468 -12.15 -6.76 -3.05
C THR A 468 -12.12 -7.51 -4.38
N ASP A 469 -11.07 -7.27 -5.18
CA ASP A 469 -10.85 -7.96 -6.45
C ASP A 469 -10.22 -9.33 -6.16
N PRO A 470 -10.85 -10.45 -6.59
CA PRO A 470 -10.32 -11.78 -6.34
C PRO A 470 -8.91 -12.00 -6.90
N ARG A 471 -8.50 -11.27 -7.93
CA ARG A 471 -7.14 -11.41 -8.50
C ARG A 471 -6.09 -10.75 -7.62
N VAL A 472 -6.45 -9.66 -6.95
CA VAL A 472 -5.59 -9.00 -5.96
C VAL A 472 -5.40 -9.93 -4.77
N ALA A 473 -6.50 -10.42 -4.20
CA ALA A 473 -6.47 -11.32 -3.02
C ALA A 473 -5.69 -12.62 -3.28
N ASN A 474 -5.81 -13.19 -4.49
CA ASN A 474 -5.16 -14.45 -4.85
C ASN A 474 -3.85 -14.27 -5.64
N GLU A 475 -3.36 -13.03 -5.80
CA GLU A 475 -2.16 -12.69 -6.58
C GLU A 475 -2.12 -13.39 -7.96
N THR A 476 -3.22 -13.30 -8.70
CA THR A 476 -3.28 -13.79 -10.08
C THR A 476 -3.05 -12.64 -11.05
N PHE A 477 -2.55 -12.94 -12.25
CA PHE A 477 -2.18 -11.94 -13.24
C PHE A 477 -3.26 -10.86 -13.43
N PRO A 478 -2.91 -9.55 -13.41
CA PRO A 478 -1.54 -8.99 -13.42
C PRO A 478 -0.90 -8.79 -12.04
N PHE A 479 -1.53 -9.26 -10.96
CA PHE A 479 -1.07 -9.10 -9.57
C PHE A 479 -0.17 -10.25 -9.09
N ASP A 480 0.15 -11.19 -9.98
CA ASP A 480 1.09 -12.27 -9.72
C ASP A 480 2.52 -11.75 -9.53
N ARG A 481 3.26 -12.36 -8.63
CA ARG A 481 4.57 -11.89 -8.17
C ARG A 481 5.52 -13.06 -7.88
N PRO A 482 6.84 -12.83 -7.85
CA PRO A 482 7.75 -13.82 -7.33
C PRO A 482 7.70 -13.87 -5.80
N THR A 483 8.31 -14.89 -5.21
CA THR A 483 8.60 -14.94 -3.77
C THR A 483 9.97 -14.31 -3.52
N LEU A 484 10.03 -13.27 -2.69
CA LEU A 484 11.27 -12.55 -2.37
C LEU A 484 12.16 -13.36 -1.40
N ASN A 485 13.46 -13.08 -1.36
CA ASN A 485 14.35 -13.75 -0.40
C ASN A 485 14.00 -13.35 1.05
N SER A 486 13.50 -12.13 1.27
CA SER A 486 12.97 -11.69 2.57
C SER A 486 11.81 -12.56 3.08
N GLU A 487 11.16 -13.33 2.20
CA GLU A 487 10.06 -14.25 2.51
C GLU A 487 10.51 -15.73 2.57
N ALA A 488 11.81 -16.01 2.33
CA ALA A 488 12.32 -17.36 2.18
C ALA A 488 12.08 -18.22 3.43
N GLN A 489 11.68 -19.48 3.19
CA GLN A 489 11.51 -20.50 4.23
C GLN A 489 12.28 -21.77 3.83
N PRO A 490 13.23 -22.27 4.66
CA PRO A 490 13.71 -21.65 5.90
C PRO A 490 14.40 -20.31 5.63
N VAL A 491 14.36 -19.41 6.63
CA VAL A 491 14.98 -18.08 6.54
C VAL A 491 16.47 -18.22 6.22
N ASN A 492 16.94 -17.41 5.26
CA ASN A 492 18.33 -17.37 4.84
C ASN A 492 18.81 -15.91 4.78
N PRO A 493 19.77 -15.50 5.63
CA PRO A 493 20.52 -16.33 6.59
C PRO A 493 19.75 -16.79 7.84
N LEU A 494 20.14 -17.94 8.38
CA LEU A 494 19.64 -18.50 9.63
C LEU A 494 20.57 -18.12 10.79
N ILE A 495 20.08 -17.34 11.76
CA ILE A 495 20.76 -17.09 13.04
C ILE A 495 20.45 -18.26 13.99
N TYR A 496 21.49 -18.80 14.65
CA TYR A 496 21.36 -19.95 15.54
C TYR A 496 22.40 -19.96 16.67
N GLY A 497 22.10 -20.74 17.71
CA GLY A 497 22.89 -20.77 18.94
C GLY A 497 22.64 -19.54 19.82
N GLY A 498 23.26 -19.50 21.00
CA GLY A 498 23.27 -18.32 21.88
C GLY A 498 24.67 -17.72 21.97
N GLY A 499 24.77 -16.44 22.30
CA GLY A 499 26.04 -15.78 22.52
C GLY A 499 26.60 -15.97 23.94
N ALA A 500 27.55 -15.11 24.28
CA ALA A 500 28.13 -14.99 25.61
C ALA A 500 28.30 -13.52 25.96
N ALA A 501 27.71 -13.13 27.08
CA ALA A 501 27.80 -11.79 27.63
C ALA A 501 29.23 -11.38 28.00
N GLY A 502 29.53 -10.09 27.77
CA GLY A 502 30.77 -9.44 28.17
C GLY A 502 30.63 -8.54 29.39
N THR A 503 31.47 -7.52 29.44
CA THR A 503 31.43 -6.44 30.43
C THR A 503 30.01 -5.88 30.54
N GLY A 504 29.53 -5.69 31.77
CA GLY A 504 28.19 -5.17 32.03
C GLY A 504 27.05 -6.18 31.80
N GLY A 505 27.36 -7.45 31.52
CA GLY A 505 26.36 -8.47 31.24
C GLY A 505 25.70 -8.32 29.87
N VAL A 506 26.27 -7.49 28.98
CA VAL A 506 25.74 -7.27 27.63
C VAL A 506 26.23 -8.36 26.69
N GLU A 507 25.30 -9.03 26.03
CA GLU A 507 25.59 -9.98 24.97
C GLU A 507 25.68 -9.25 23.64
N PRO A 508 26.82 -9.31 22.92
CA PRO A 508 26.89 -8.75 21.58
C PRO A 508 26.01 -9.58 20.64
N THR A 509 25.42 -8.93 19.64
CA THR A 509 24.54 -9.56 18.66
C THR A 509 25.13 -9.48 17.26
N ILE A 510 24.88 -10.52 16.46
CA ILE A 510 25.28 -10.53 15.05
C ILE A 510 24.23 -9.81 14.18
N VAL A 511 24.69 -8.96 13.26
CA VAL A 511 23.84 -8.30 12.26
C VAL A 511 24.12 -8.92 10.91
N ALA A 512 23.33 -9.92 10.53
CA ALA A 512 23.55 -10.69 9.31
C ALA A 512 22.27 -10.71 8.48
N LEU A 513 21.98 -9.61 7.79
CA LEU A 513 20.78 -9.51 6.93
C LEU A 513 21.12 -9.70 5.45
N SER A 514 22.35 -9.34 5.04
CA SER A 514 22.72 -9.39 3.63
C SER A 514 22.73 -10.83 3.12
N PRO A 515 22.00 -11.15 2.04
CA PRO A 515 22.01 -12.48 1.45
C PRO A 515 23.35 -12.77 0.78
N LEU A 516 23.75 -14.04 0.80
CA LEU A 516 25.01 -14.48 0.21
C LEU A 516 24.78 -15.02 -1.20
N VAL A 517 25.00 -14.16 -2.19
CA VAL A 517 24.86 -14.47 -3.62
C VAL A 517 26.22 -14.33 -4.32
N GLY A 518 26.48 -15.18 -5.31
CA GLY A 518 27.73 -15.16 -6.08
C GLY A 518 27.99 -13.89 -6.91
N SER A 519 26.99 -13.02 -7.05
CA SER A 519 27.09 -11.71 -7.70
C SER A 519 26.98 -10.53 -6.72
N ASN A 520 26.88 -10.75 -5.40
CA ASN A 520 26.60 -9.68 -4.44
C ASN A 520 27.83 -8.76 -4.25
N PRO A 521 27.80 -7.48 -4.69
CA PRO A 521 28.89 -6.55 -4.43
C PRO A 521 28.93 -6.04 -2.97
N ASP A 522 27.83 -6.18 -2.25
CA ASP A 522 27.50 -5.51 -0.99
C ASP A 522 27.47 -6.46 0.23
N PHE A 523 27.93 -7.70 0.09
CA PHE A 523 27.85 -8.67 1.17
C PHE A 523 28.55 -8.17 2.43
N LYS A 524 27.82 -8.18 3.55
CA LYS A 524 28.28 -7.66 4.83
C LYS A 524 27.70 -8.41 6.02
N VAL A 525 28.47 -8.41 7.11
CA VAL A 525 28.14 -9.01 8.40
C VAL A 525 28.58 -8.05 9.49
N GLY A 526 27.65 -7.58 10.31
CA GLY A 526 27.89 -6.68 11.42
C GLY A 526 27.91 -7.36 12.78
N ILE A 527 28.33 -6.59 13.77
CA ILE A 527 28.21 -6.89 15.20
C ILE A 527 27.72 -5.63 15.91
N GLY A 528 26.82 -5.80 16.87
CA GLY A 528 26.37 -4.78 17.82
C GLY A 528 26.55 -5.24 19.27
N GLY A 529 26.39 -4.33 20.23
CA GLY A 529 26.36 -4.68 21.66
C GLY A 529 27.70 -5.11 22.27
N GLY A 530 28.82 -4.99 21.53
CA GLY A 530 30.14 -5.35 22.06
C GLY A 530 30.72 -4.31 23.02
N LEU A 531 31.91 -4.59 23.56
CA LEU A 531 32.69 -3.60 24.30
C LEU A 531 33.32 -2.59 23.32
N GLY A 532 32.84 -1.34 23.31
CA GLY A 532 33.33 -0.29 22.41
C GLY A 532 34.83 -0.01 22.59
N GLY A 533 35.56 0.07 21.48
CA GLY A 533 37.02 0.19 21.45
C GLY A 533 37.78 -1.13 21.62
N ALA A 534 37.09 -2.24 21.95
CA ALA A 534 37.72 -3.56 22.02
C ALA A 534 38.06 -4.11 20.64
N THR A 535 38.94 -5.11 20.62
CA THR A 535 39.22 -5.88 19.38
C THR A 535 38.20 -7.00 19.24
N ALA A 536 37.57 -7.10 18.08
CA ALA A 536 36.68 -8.19 17.70
C ALA A 536 37.27 -9.04 16.57
N PHE A 537 36.80 -10.28 16.48
CA PHE A 537 37.14 -11.19 15.41
C PHE A 537 35.91 -11.91 14.84
N LEU A 538 35.79 -11.86 13.52
CA LEU A 538 34.82 -12.64 12.76
C LEU A 538 35.49 -13.92 12.29
N ILE A 539 34.92 -15.07 12.63
CA ILE A 539 35.37 -16.38 12.13
C ILE A 539 34.38 -16.84 11.06
N LEU A 540 34.88 -17.27 9.91
CA LEU A 540 34.10 -17.95 8.88
C LEU A 540 34.45 -19.44 8.84
N ALA A 541 33.47 -20.31 8.69
CA ALA A 541 33.63 -21.76 8.63
C ALA A 541 32.72 -22.43 7.58
N ARG A 542 33.06 -23.67 7.18
CA ARG A 542 32.25 -24.49 6.24
C ARG A 542 31.27 -25.45 6.92
N ALA A 543 31.34 -25.56 8.24
CA ALA A 543 30.47 -26.43 9.02
C ALA A 543 30.15 -25.81 10.37
N PRO A 544 28.98 -26.11 10.95
CA PRO A 544 28.66 -25.73 12.30
C PRO A 544 29.54 -26.52 13.27
N GLY A 545 29.63 -26.03 14.50
CA GLY A 545 30.32 -26.68 15.61
C GLY A 545 29.43 -26.77 16.83
N THR A 546 29.84 -27.60 17.79
CA THR A 546 29.22 -27.69 19.11
C THR A 546 30.10 -27.00 20.15
N PRO A 547 29.54 -26.12 21.00
CA PRO A 547 30.27 -25.56 22.13
C PRO A 547 30.86 -26.67 23.01
N ALA A 548 32.11 -26.52 23.45
CA ALA A 548 32.66 -27.41 24.46
C ALA A 548 32.01 -27.11 25.82
N PRO A 549 31.69 -28.12 26.65
CA PRO A 549 31.15 -27.91 27.99
C PRO A 549 32.06 -26.97 28.80
N GLY A 550 31.51 -25.85 29.30
CA GLY A 550 32.25 -24.85 30.10
C GLY A 550 33.21 -23.94 29.31
N GLY A 551 33.24 -24.03 27.98
CA GLY A 551 34.03 -23.16 27.10
C GLY A 551 33.24 -21.98 26.53
N ILE A 552 33.93 -21.13 25.76
CA ILE A 552 33.31 -20.07 24.95
C ILE A 552 32.32 -20.74 23.97
N PRO A 553 31.09 -20.20 23.80
CA PRO A 553 30.15 -20.70 22.82
C PRO A 553 30.70 -20.48 21.41
N LEU A 554 31.39 -21.49 20.88
CA LEU A 554 31.88 -21.56 19.51
C LEU A 554 30.96 -22.51 18.74
N HIS A 555 30.03 -21.94 17.98
CA HIS A 555 29.04 -22.70 17.19
C HIS A 555 29.54 -23.02 15.77
N LEU A 556 30.86 -22.91 15.57
CA LEU A 556 31.54 -23.15 14.31
C LEU A 556 32.51 -24.32 14.42
N SER A 557 32.69 -25.08 13.34
CA SER A 557 33.65 -26.17 13.31
C SER A 557 35.09 -25.67 13.51
N ARG A 558 35.81 -26.28 14.46
CA ARG A 558 37.22 -25.96 14.76
C ARG A 558 38.19 -26.43 13.67
N THR A 559 37.78 -27.41 12.85
CA THR A 559 38.63 -28.02 11.82
C THR A 559 38.31 -27.54 10.42
N GLN A 560 37.17 -26.85 10.23
CA GLN A 560 36.73 -26.34 8.93
C GLN A 560 36.63 -24.81 8.91
N ILE A 561 37.53 -24.14 9.65
CA ILE A 561 37.68 -22.68 9.60
C ILE A 561 38.22 -22.31 8.21
N ILE A 562 37.52 -21.39 7.56
CA ILE A 562 37.93 -20.80 6.28
C ILE A 562 38.97 -19.71 6.56
N THR A 563 38.62 -18.77 7.43
CA THR A 563 39.46 -17.61 7.76
C THR A 563 38.98 -16.92 9.03
N ARG A 564 39.80 -15.99 9.53
CA ARG A 564 39.49 -15.09 10.65
C ARG A 564 39.85 -13.66 10.26
N PHE A 565 38.91 -12.75 10.47
CA PHE A 565 39.14 -11.31 10.33
C PHE A 565 39.21 -10.67 11.71
N VAL A 566 40.08 -9.69 11.87
CA VAL A 566 40.28 -8.95 13.12
C VAL A 566 40.01 -7.48 12.86
N MET A 567 39.21 -6.84 13.69
CA MET A 567 38.92 -5.41 13.58
C MET A 567 38.56 -4.79 14.93
N PRO A 568 38.86 -3.50 15.14
CA PRO A 568 38.41 -2.79 16.32
C PRO A 568 36.89 -2.52 16.23
N LEU A 569 36.21 -2.55 17.38
CA LEU A 569 34.86 -2.05 17.51
C LEU A 569 34.86 -0.53 17.66
N SER A 570 33.95 0.11 16.95
CA SER A 570 33.62 1.53 17.14
C SER A 570 32.84 1.74 18.43
N GLY A 571 32.62 2.99 18.83
CA GLY A 571 31.93 3.32 20.09
C GLY A 571 32.82 3.21 21.33
N SER A 572 32.25 3.46 22.51
CA SER A 572 32.99 3.49 23.78
C SER A 572 32.20 2.85 24.91
N GLY A 573 32.80 1.90 25.61
CA GLY A 573 32.22 1.30 26.80
C GLY A 573 31.29 0.12 26.53
N PRO A 574 30.68 -0.45 27.59
CA PRO A 574 29.91 -1.69 27.50
C PRO A 574 28.64 -1.52 26.65
N GLY A 575 28.38 -2.45 25.74
CA GLY A 575 27.18 -2.46 24.90
C GLY A 575 27.17 -1.47 23.74
N GLN A 576 28.18 -0.60 23.64
CA GLN A 576 28.25 0.46 22.61
C GLN A 576 29.12 0.06 21.41
N GLY A 577 29.72 -1.13 21.44
CA GLY A 577 30.64 -1.63 20.43
C GLY A 577 29.92 -2.11 19.18
N TYR A 578 30.30 -1.58 18.02
CA TYR A 578 29.81 -2.05 16.73
C TYR A 578 30.89 -2.07 15.65
N ALA A 579 30.75 -2.96 14.67
CA ALA A 579 31.60 -3.02 13.50
C ALA A 579 30.90 -3.75 12.34
N THR A 580 31.41 -3.57 11.12
CA THR A 580 30.92 -4.27 9.92
C THR A 580 32.09 -4.87 9.15
N PHE A 581 32.05 -6.18 8.93
CA PHE A 581 32.82 -6.83 7.89
C PHE A 581 32.06 -6.74 6.57
N GLN A 582 32.73 -6.33 5.50
CA GLN A 582 32.14 -6.17 4.17
C GLN A 582 33.10 -6.68 3.11
N ARG A 583 32.58 -7.38 2.11
CA ARG A 583 33.38 -7.91 0.99
C ARG A 583 32.50 -8.15 -0.24
N SER A 584 33.00 -7.76 -1.41
CA SER A 584 32.38 -8.14 -2.68
C SER A 584 32.51 -9.64 -2.95
N MET A 585 31.41 -10.26 -3.37
CA MET A 585 31.31 -11.68 -3.68
C MET A 585 31.20 -11.98 -5.18
N ILE A 586 31.44 -11.00 -6.06
CA ILE A 586 31.22 -11.01 -7.54
C ILE A 586 31.91 -12.18 -8.32
N ASN A 587 32.72 -13.02 -7.69
CA ASN A 587 33.42 -14.13 -8.35
C ASN A 587 33.31 -15.47 -7.60
N MET A 588 32.20 -15.72 -6.89
CA MET A 588 32.00 -17.05 -6.31
C MET A 588 31.79 -18.09 -7.41
N SER A 589 32.47 -19.23 -7.26
CA SER A 589 32.27 -20.37 -8.17
C SER A 589 30.83 -20.88 -8.09
N SER A 590 30.21 -21.14 -9.24
CA SER A 590 28.88 -21.76 -9.32
C SER A 590 28.80 -23.12 -8.60
N ALA A 591 29.94 -23.82 -8.45
CA ALA A 591 30.03 -25.04 -7.66
C ALA A 591 29.78 -24.83 -6.15
N SER A 592 29.74 -23.58 -5.68
CA SER A 592 29.48 -23.24 -4.27
C SER A 592 27.99 -22.98 -3.99
N ILE A 593 27.16 -22.82 -5.02
CA ILE A 593 25.70 -22.62 -4.88
C ILE A 593 25.11 -23.82 -4.14
N GLY A 594 24.22 -23.54 -3.18
CA GLY A 594 23.58 -24.53 -2.31
C GLY A 594 24.46 -25.03 -1.15
N SER A 595 25.75 -24.68 -1.11
CA SER A 595 26.60 -24.97 0.06
C SER A 595 26.43 -23.89 1.15
N SER A 596 26.75 -24.26 2.40
CA SER A 596 26.61 -23.35 3.54
C SER A 596 27.93 -22.70 3.96
N ILE A 597 27.84 -21.43 4.37
CA ILE A 597 28.89 -20.71 5.09
C ILE A 597 28.37 -20.33 6.46
N TYR A 598 29.21 -20.49 7.48
CA TYR A 598 28.88 -20.17 8.85
C TYR A 598 29.77 -19.04 9.34
N ALA A 599 29.23 -18.15 10.18
CA ALA A 599 30.01 -17.10 10.83
C ALA A 599 29.60 -16.86 12.27
N GLN A 600 30.53 -16.31 13.05
CA GLN A 600 30.29 -15.89 14.42
C GLN A 600 31.31 -14.80 14.79
N TRP A 601 30.86 -13.79 15.52
CA TRP A 601 31.73 -12.77 16.08
C TRP A 601 32.12 -13.08 17.52
N PHE A 602 33.30 -12.62 17.88
CA PHE A 602 33.83 -12.67 19.22
C PHE A 602 34.50 -11.34 19.54
N VAL A 603 34.45 -10.92 20.80
CA VAL A 603 35.02 -9.67 21.28
C VAL A 603 35.98 -9.97 22.42
N LEU A 604 37.21 -9.47 22.34
CA LEU A 604 38.15 -9.53 23.44
C LEU A 604 37.66 -8.62 24.57
N ASP A 605 37.19 -9.24 25.64
CA ASP A 605 36.55 -8.56 26.76
C ASP A 605 37.07 -9.17 28.07
N PRO A 606 37.98 -8.47 28.79
CA PRO A 606 38.62 -9.01 29.98
C PRO A 606 37.66 -9.37 31.13
N GLN A 607 36.44 -8.83 31.15
CA GLN A 607 35.45 -9.13 32.18
C GLN A 607 34.45 -10.21 31.75
N ALA A 608 34.46 -10.61 30.48
CA ALA A 608 33.67 -11.74 29.99
C ALA A 608 34.19 -13.07 30.54
N ASN A 609 33.34 -14.10 30.53
CA ASN A 609 33.78 -15.45 30.84
C ASN A 609 34.88 -15.90 29.85
N ALA A 610 35.97 -16.46 30.37
CA ALA A 610 37.17 -16.80 29.59
C ALA A 610 37.79 -15.64 28.78
N GLY A 611 37.49 -14.38 29.14
CA GLY A 611 38.04 -13.17 28.52
C GLY A 611 37.48 -12.84 27.13
N VAL A 612 36.37 -13.48 26.73
CA VAL A 612 35.76 -13.31 25.40
C VAL A 612 34.24 -13.27 25.50
N ALA A 613 33.63 -12.22 24.94
CA ALA A 613 32.21 -12.18 24.62
C ALA A 613 31.97 -12.72 23.20
N ALA A 614 30.80 -13.26 22.91
CA ALA A 614 30.50 -13.86 21.61
C ALA A 614 29.04 -13.59 21.19
N THR A 615 28.80 -13.47 19.89
CA THR A 615 27.45 -13.40 19.34
C THR A 615 26.86 -14.80 19.18
N GLU A 616 25.59 -14.86 18.80
CA GLU A 616 25.03 -16.01 18.08
C GLU A 616 25.83 -16.28 16.80
N ALA A 617 25.67 -17.48 16.24
CA ALA A 617 26.22 -17.79 14.93
C ALA A 617 25.16 -17.61 13.85
N VAL A 618 25.63 -17.53 12.61
CA VAL A 618 24.79 -17.40 11.43
C VAL A 618 25.21 -18.40 10.37
N GLN A 619 24.23 -18.95 9.66
CA GLN A 619 24.39 -19.82 8.51
C GLN A 619 23.78 -19.14 7.28
N TRP A 620 24.56 -18.97 6.23
CA TRP A 620 24.04 -18.69 4.90
C TRP A 620 24.04 -19.96 4.07
N THR A 621 23.00 -20.14 3.26
CA THR A 621 23.05 -20.96 2.06
C THR A 621 23.38 -20.05 0.88
N ILE A 622 24.42 -20.38 0.11
CA ILE A 622 24.83 -19.58 -1.05
C ILE A 622 23.79 -19.73 -2.15
N LEU A 623 23.24 -18.60 -2.61
CA LEU A 623 22.19 -18.54 -3.62
C LEU A 623 22.71 -18.52 -5.05
#